data_AF-A0A3B9FLW2-F1
#
_entry.id   AF-A0A3B9FLW2-F1
#
_cell.length_a   1.000
_cell.length_b   1.000
_cell.length_c   1.000
_cell.angle_alpha   90.00
_cell.angle_beta   90.00
_cell.angle_gamma   90.00
#
_symmetry.space_group_name_H-M   'P 1'
#
loop_
_entity.id
_entity.type
_entity.pdbx_description
1 polymer ?
#
loop_
_entity_poly.entity_id
_entity_poly.type
_entity_poly.pdbx_seq_one_letter_code
_entity_poly.pdbx_strand_id
1 'polypeptide(L)'
;MTPSLLIQSLCNRTALLALSIVLAGGCSRVDHKQSALDPKGLIAQNQYDVFMLSVWITIFLFCAVGGCLLYVLWKYRVKSDEEAKEIPPQSHGNSKVEASLIIASSIILVILAIPTLQGVVLMNKVPDPNDEETLKKLKLDRSQIDGAITINVTGKRYFWVFEYPQYGIVTANELVFP
;
A
#
# COMPACT_ATOMS: atom_id res chain seq x y z
N MET A 1 -44.19 23.37 4.30
CA MET A 1 -42.92 22.61 4.27
C MET A 1 -42.90 21.85 2.94
N THR A 2 -42.09 22.27 1.98
CA THR A 2 -42.13 21.75 0.60
C THR A 2 -41.57 20.31 0.53
N PRO A 3 -42.14 19.42 -0.30
CA PRO A 3 -41.71 18.03 -0.41
C PRO A 3 -40.22 17.86 -0.82
N SER A 4 -39.63 18.88 -1.45
CA SER A 4 -38.21 18.90 -1.83
C SER A 4 -37.24 18.88 -0.62
N LEU A 5 -37.59 19.51 0.50
CA LEU A 5 -36.75 19.56 1.70
C LEU A 5 -36.75 18.22 2.45
N LEU A 6 -37.88 17.51 2.42
CA LEU A 6 -38.05 16.20 3.06
C LEU A 6 -37.25 15.13 2.30
N ILE A 7 -37.26 15.17 0.96
CA ILE A 7 -36.49 14.27 0.09
C ILE A 7 -34.98 14.52 0.24
N GLN A 8 -34.53 15.79 0.30
CA GLN A 8 -33.12 16.12 0.58
C GLN A 8 -32.66 15.64 1.97
N SER A 9 -33.49 15.81 3.00
CA SER A 9 -33.19 15.35 4.36
C SER A 9 -33.08 13.83 4.47
N LEU A 10 -34.00 13.10 3.81
CA LEU A 10 -33.98 11.64 3.73
C LEU A 10 -32.76 11.12 2.96
N CYS A 11 -32.42 11.76 1.83
CA CYS A 11 -31.24 11.40 1.02
C CYS A 11 -29.92 11.64 1.77
N ASN A 12 -29.83 12.73 2.56
CA ASN A 12 -28.64 13.02 3.35
C ASN A 12 -28.47 12.06 4.54
N ARG A 13 -29.59 11.65 5.17
CA ARG A 13 -29.58 10.66 6.27
C ARG A 13 -29.23 9.25 5.79
N THR A 14 -29.73 8.83 4.63
CA THR A 14 -29.35 7.52 4.05
C THR A 14 -27.91 7.51 3.57
N ALA A 15 -27.39 8.62 3.04
CA ALA A 15 -25.97 8.76 2.69
C ALA A 15 -25.04 8.65 3.90
N LEU A 16 -25.41 9.27 5.04
CA LEU A 16 -24.67 9.17 6.30
C LEU A 16 -24.67 7.74 6.87
N LEU A 17 -25.81 7.04 6.81
CA LEU A 17 -25.92 5.65 7.25
C LEU A 17 -25.14 4.69 6.34
N ALA A 18 -25.18 4.88 5.03
CA ALA A 18 -24.40 4.10 4.07
C ALA A 18 -22.89 4.30 4.27
N LEU A 19 -22.45 5.54 4.49
CA LEU A 19 -21.06 5.85 4.82
C LEU A 19 -20.62 5.18 6.13
N SER A 20 -21.49 5.14 7.15
CA SER A 20 -21.21 4.51 8.44
C SER A 20 -21.07 2.98 8.32
N ILE A 21 -21.89 2.34 7.48
CA ILE A 21 -21.82 0.89 7.23
C ILE A 21 -20.56 0.53 6.44
N VAL A 22 -20.17 1.36 5.45
CA VAL A 22 -18.93 1.18 4.68
C VAL A 22 -17.70 1.33 5.58
N LEU A 23 -17.69 2.31 6.49
CA LEU A 23 -16.60 2.50 7.46
C LEU A 23 -16.53 1.36 8.50
N ALA A 24 -17.68 0.79 8.90
CA ALA A 24 -17.73 -0.32 9.84
C ALA A 24 -17.36 -1.68 9.22
N GLY A 25 -17.57 -1.89 7.92
CA GLY A 25 -17.29 -3.14 7.22
C GLY A 25 -15.80 -3.47 7.05
N GLY A 26 -14.90 -2.50 7.25
CA GLY A 26 -13.45 -2.68 7.09
C GLY A 26 -12.76 -3.42 8.24
N CYS A 27 -13.44 -3.67 9.35
CA CYS A 27 -12.89 -4.41 10.49
C CYS A 27 -12.98 -5.94 10.30
N SER A 28 -12.47 -6.49 9.20
CA SER A 28 -12.13 -7.91 9.19
C SER A 28 -10.89 -8.10 10.07
N ARG A 29 -10.95 -9.01 11.04
CA ARG A 29 -9.82 -9.30 11.96
C ARG A 29 -8.54 -9.55 11.18
N VAL A 30 -7.49 -8.78 11.49
CA VAL A 30 -6.13 -8.92 10.94
C VAL A 30 -5.51 -10.28 11.29
N ASP A 31 -5.99 -10.94 12.35
CA ASP A 31 -5.50 -12.22 12.89
C ASP A 31 -6.00 -13.49 12.15
N HIS A 32 -6.20 -13.44 10.83
CA HIS A 32 -6.52 -14.65 10.06
C HIS A 32 -5.24 -15.37 9.63
N LYS A 33 -5.25 -16.71 9.60
CA LYS A 33 -4.07 -17.53 9.21
C LYS A 33 -3.55 -17.27 7.79
N GLN A 34 -4.37 -16.65 6.93
CA GLN A 34 -4.00 -16.22 5.59
C GLN A 34 -4.11 -14.69 5.50
N SER A 35 -3.22 -13.99 6.20
CA SER A 35 -3.17 -12.52 6.20
C SER A 35 -1.87 -12.03 5.57
N ALA A 36 -1.98 -11.11 4.62
CA ALA A 36 -0.83 -10.39 4.07
C ALA A 36 -0.32 -9.28 5.01
N LEU A 37 -1.09 -8.94 6.04
CA LEU A 37 -0.77 -7.89 7.02
C LEU A 37 -0.10 -8.44 8.29
N ASP A 38 0.10 -9.76 8.38
CA ASP A 38 0.86 -10.44 9.45
C ASP A 38 2.02 -11.25 8.83
N PRO A 39 3.10 -10.59 8.39
CA PRO A 39 4.23 -11.26 7.75
C PRO A 39 4.98 -12.17 8.74
N LYS A 40 5.24 -13.42 8.34
CA LYS A 40 6.06 -14.38 9.13
C LYS A 40 7.43 -14.69 8.52
N GLY A 41 7.59 -14.47 7.22
CA GLY A 41 8.85 -14.70 6.50
C GLY A 41 9.61 -13.41 6.22
N LEU A 42 10.94 -13.52 6.04
CA LEU A 42 11.80 -12.38 5.72
C LEU A 42 11.35 -11.61 4.47
N ILE A 43 10.99 -12.34 3.41
CA ILE A 43 10.48 -11.74 2.16
C ILE A 43 9.18 -10.99 2.39
N ALA A 44 8.25 -11.62 3.13
CA ALA A 44 6.95 -11.04 3.45
C ALA A 44 7.08 -9.79 4.32
N GLN A 45 8.04 -9.78 5.27
CA GLN A 45 8.30 -8.61 6.10
C GLN A 45 8.80 -7.43 5.27
N ASN A 46 9.73 -7.65 4.34
CA ASN A 46 10.19 -6.59 3.45
C ASN A 46 9.06 -6.02 2.58
N GLN A 47 8.20 -6.90 2.03
CA GLN A 47 7.02 -6.48 1.26
C GLN A 47 6.05 -5.66 2.13
N TYR A 48 5.83 -6.08 3.37
CA TYR A 48 4.99 -5.35 4.33
C TYR A 48 5.56 -3.98 4.65
N ASP A 49 6.87 -3.86 4.89
CA ASP A 49 7.51 -2.58 5.21
C ASP A 49 7.39 -1.58 4.04
N VAL A 50 7.62 -2.05 2.80
CA VAL A 50 7.45 -1.24 1.58
C VAL A 50 5.98 -0.86 1.38
N PHE A 51 5.06 -1.80 1.60
CA PHE A 51 3.62 -1.54 1.54
C PHE A 51 3.21 -0.46 2.56
N MET A 52 3.63 -0.58 3.82
CA MET A 52 3.31 0.37 4.86
C MET A 52 3.93 1.75 4.60
N LEU A 53 5.15 1.81 4.06
CA LEU A 53 5.74 3.06 3.59
C LEU A 53 4.84 3.74 2.54
N SER A 54 4.36 2.98 1.55
CA SER A 54 3.42 3.51 0.55
C SER A 54 2.12 3.98 1.18
N VAL A 55 1.55 3.22 2.12
CA VAL A 55 0.31 3.60 2.82
C VAL A 55 0.49 4.95 3.53
N TRP A 56 1.58 5.15 4.26
CA TRP A 56 1.82 6.41 4.97
C TRP A 56 1.99 7.59 4.02
N ILE A 57 2.72 7.42 2.92
CA ILE A 57 2.88 8.45 1.89
C ILE A 57 1.54 8.78 1.23
N THR A 58 0.74 7.77 0.90
CA THR A 58 -0.60 7.97 0.32
C THR A 58 -1.53 8.70 1.29
N ILE A 59 -1.55 8.35 2.57
CA ILE A 59 -2.35 9.06 3.59
C ILE A 59 -1.92 10.52 3.67
N PHE A 60 -0.60 10.79 3.71
CA PHE A 60 -0.09 12.15 3.72
C PHE A 60 -0.54 12.95 2.50
N LEU A 61 -0.39 12.38 1.29
CA LEU A 61 -0.80 13.04 0.05
C LEU A 61 -2.31 13.28 -0.02
N PHE A 62 -3.10 12.30 0.42
CA PHE A 62 -4.54 12.42 0.48
C PHE A 62 -4.96 13.57 1.41
N CYS A 63 -4.36 13.67 2.60
CA CYS A 63 -4.62 14.76 3.53
C CYS A 63 -4.13 16.11 2.98
N ALA A 64 -2.96 16.18 2.35
CA ALA A 64 -2.41 17.42 1.82
C ALA A 64 -3.22 17.96 0.63
N VAL A 65 -3.45 17.12 -0.39
CA VAL A 65 -4.19 17.51 -1.60
C VAL A 65 -5.69 17.62 -1.31
N GLY A 66 -6.25 16.63 -0.63
CA GLY A 66 -7.66 16.64 -0.22
C GLY A 66 -7.97 17.78 0.74
N GLY A 67 -7.09 18.06 1.70
CA GLY A 67 -7.20 19.20 2.60
C GLY A 67 -7.12 20.54 1.88
N CYS A 68 -6.19 20.68 0.93
CA CYS A 68 -6.09 21.87 0.08
C CYS A 68 -7.37 22.09 -0.73
N LEU A 69 -7.91 21.03 -1.35
CA LEU A 69 -9.16 21.09 -2.10
C LEU A 69 -10.34 21.50 -1.19
N LEU A 70 -10.47 20.86 -0.02
CA LEU A 70 -11.51 21.20 0.96
C LEU A 70 -11.38 22.65 1.43
N TYR A 71 -10.16 23.12 1.67
CA TYR A 71 -9.89 24.51 2.03
C TYR A 71 -10.34 25.47 0.93
N VAL A 72 -10.00 25.21 -0.34
CA VAL A 72 -10.41 26.05 -1.47
C VAL A 72 -11.93 26.06 -1.62
N LEU A 73 -12.58 24.89 -1.55
CA LEU A 73 -14.03 24.78 -1.63
C LEU A 73 -14.72 25.53 -0.49
N TRP A 74 -14.17 25.49 0.73
CA TRP A 74 -14.75 26.20 1.86
C TRP A 74 -14.52 27.71 1.80
N LYS A 75 -13.30 28.13 1.44
CA LYS A 75 -12.87 29.53 1.44
C LYS A 75 -13.46 30.34 0.28
N TYR A 76 -13.53 29.76 -0.92
CA TYR A 76 -13.95 30.44 -2.15
C TYR A 76 -15.39 30.10 -2.57
N ARG A 77 -16.16 29.46 -1.70
CA ARG A 77 -17.59 29.26 -1.92
C ARG A 77 -18.32 30.61 -1.86
N VAL A 78 -19.00 30.95 -2.95
CA VAL A 78 -19.89 32.12 -3.05
C VAL A 78 -21.03 32.00 -2.05
N LYS A 79 -21.29 33.07 -1.29
CA LYS A 79 -22.33 33.08 -0.24
C LYS A 79 -23.53 33.97 -0.58
N SER A 80 -23.38 34.93 -1.48
CA SER A 80 -24.44 35.87 -1.87
C SER A 80 -24.49 36.10 -3.38
N ASP A 81 -25.66 36.53 -3.87
CA ASP A 81 -25.88 36.84 -5.29
C ASP A 81 -25.11 38.10 -5.76
N GLU A 82 -24.70 38.96 -4.82
CA GLU A 82 -23.86 40.14 -5.07
C GLU A 82 -22.40 39.70 -5.33
N GLU A 83 -21.84 38.82 -4.48
CA GLU A 83 -20.50 38.23 -4.67
C GLU A 83 -20.40 37.41 -5.97
N ALA A 84 -21.51 36.81 -6.41
CA ALA A 84 -21.55 36.07 -7.68
C ALA A 84 -21.34 36.96 -8.93
N LYS A 85 -21.56 38.28 -8.80
CA LYS A 85 -21.43 39.25 -9.89
C LYS A 85 -20.04 39.88 -9.96
N GLU A 86 -19.22 39.75 -8.91
CA GLU A 86 -17.84 40.24 -8.93
C GLU A 86 -16.93 39.30 -9.71
N ILE A 87 -16.18 39.85 -10.68
CA ILE A 87 -15.23 39.06 -11.48
C ILE A 87 -13.93 38.90 -10.66
N PRO A 88 -13.50 37.67 -10.37
CA PRO A 88 -12.27 37.44 -9.60
C PRO A 88 -11.02 37.83 -10.42
N PRO A 89 -9.90 38.14 -9.74
CA PRO A 89 -8.65 38.50 -10.42
C PRO A 89 -8.19 37.36 -11.34
N GLN A 90 -8.02 37.67 -12.62
CA GLN A 90 -7.56 36.72 -13.63
C GLN A 90 -6.06 36.47 -13.45
N SER A 91 -5.70 35.30 -12.93
CA SER A 91 -4.32 34.84 -12.83
C SER A 91 -4.11 33.67 -13.78
N HIS A 92 -3.04 33.74 -14.58
CA HIS A 92 -2.68 32.71 -15.57
C HIS A 92 -1.84 31.56 -14.99
N GLY A 93 -1.59 31.54 -13.68
CA GLY A 93 -0.74 30.55 -13.02
C GLY A 93 0.52 31.16 -12.41
N ASN A 94 1.30 30.33 -11.72
CA ASN A 94 2.53 30.76 -11.07
C ASN A 94 3.62 29.72 -11.31
N SER A 95 4.62 30.07 -12.11
CA SER A 95 5.72 29.17 -12.48
C SER A 95 6.48 28.63 -11.27
N LYS A 96 6.54 29.37 -10.16
CA LYS A 96 7.18 28.89 -8.93
C LYS A 96 6.38 27.75 -8.29
N VAL A 97 5.04 27.84 -8.34
CA VAL A 97 4.15 26.80 -7.79
C VAL A 97 4.23 25.54 -8.65
N GLU A 98 4.18 25.69 -9.97
CA GLU A 98 4.29 24.58 -10.92
C GLU A 98 5.62 23.82 -10.74
N ALA A 99 6.74 24.54 -10.71
CA ALA A 99 8.05 23.93 -10.46
C ALA A 99 8.11 23.24 -9.10
N SER A 100 7.56 23.85 -8.05
CA SER A 100 7.56 23.26 -6.71
C SER A 100 6.77 21.96 -6.64
N LEU A 101 5.62 21.88 -7.32
CA LEU A 101 4.79 20.67 -7.38
C LEU A 101 5.46 19.53 -8.15
N ILE A 102 6.14 19.84 -9.25
CA ILE A 102 6.90 18.85 -10.04
C ILE A 102 8.07 18.30 -9.22
N ILE A 103 8.82 19.16 -8.56
CA ILE A 103 9.96 18.74 -7.72
C ILE A 103 9.46 17.90 -6.55
N ALA A 104 8.43 18.36 -5.83
CA ALA A 104 7.88 17.63 -4.69
C ALA A 104 7.35 16.24 -5.09
N SER A 105 6.59 16.13 -6.18
CA SER A 105 6.08 14.85 -6.67
C SER A 105 7.19 13.91 -7.12
N SER A 106 8.22 14.43 -7.80
CA SER A 106 9.38 13.64 -8.21
C SER A 106 10.17 13.08 -7.01
N ILE A 107 10.39 13.88 -5.97
CA ILE A 107 11.09 13.44 -4.75
C ILE A 107 10.34 12.30 -4.07
N ILE A 108 9.01 12.40 -3.95
CA ILE A 108 8.19 11.35 -3.33
C ILE A 108 8.32 10.02 -4.11
N LEU A 109 8.33 10.07 -5.44
CA LEU A 109 8.55 8.89 -6.27
C LEU A 109 9.93 8.26 -6.04
N VAL A 110 10.98 9.07 -5.92
CA VAL A 110 12.33 8.56 -5.64
C VAL A 110 12.39 7.87 -4.27
N ILE A 111 11.77 8.46 -3.24
CA ILE A 111 11.69 7.87 -1.89
C ILE A 111 11.02 6.49 -1.91
N LEU A 112 9.99 6.31 -2.74
CA LEU A 112 9.33 5.01 -2.91
C LEU A 112 10.14 4.04 -3.78
N ALA A 113 10.79 4.55 -4.83
CA ALA A 113 11.48 3.73 -5.81
C ALA A 113 12.71 3.04 -5.22
N ILE A 114 13.50 3.71 -4.37
CA ILE A 114 14.73 3.16 -3.78
C ILE A 114 14.46 1.84 -3.01
N PRO A 115 13.61 1.81 -1.97
CA PRO A 115 13.37 0.59 -1.21
C PRO A 115 12.67 -0.49 -2.05
N THR A 116 11.81 -0.09 -3.01
CA THR A 116 11.15 -1.02 -3.92
C THR A 116 12.15 -1.74 -4.81
N LEU A 117 13.07 -1.00 -5.45
CA LEU A 117 14.10 -1.58 -6.31
C LEU A 117 15.11 -2.42 -5.51
N GLN A 118 15.49 -1.97 -4.32
CA GLN A 118 16.35 -2.76 -3.42
C GLN A 118 15.68 -4.08 -3.04
N GLY A 119 14.40 -4.07 -2.68
CA GLY A 119 13.64 -5.28 -2.39
C GLY A 119 13.57 -6.23 -3.58
N VAL A 120 13.29 -5.72 -4.78
CA VAL A 120 13.27 -6.55 -6.00
C VAL A 120 14.64 -7.18 -6.28
N VAL A 121 15.72 -6.40 -6.22
CA VAL A 121 17.06 -6.91 -6.53
C VAL A 121 17.55 -7.93 -5.50
N LEU A 122 17.36 -7.64 -4.20
CA LEU A 122 17.79 -8.52 -3.12
C LEU A 122 17.01 -9.84 -3.08
N MET A 123 15.73 -9.83 -3.42
CA MET A 123 14.86 -11.01 -3.29
C MET A 123 14.72 -11.84 -4.58
N ASN A 124 15.32 -11.41 -5.70
CA ASN A 124 15.25 -12.14 -6.98
C ASN A 124 16.24 -13.32 -7.07
N LYS A 125 17.16 -13.45 -6.10
CA LYS A 125 18.14 -14.54 -6.09
C LYS A 125 18.18 -15.19 -4.72
N VAL A 126 18.49 -16.48 -4.72
CA VAL A 126 18.86 -17.19 -3.49
C VAL A 126 20.16 -16.54 -2.99
N PRO A 127 20.24 -16.10 -1.71
CA PRO A 127 21.45 -15.46 -1.19
C PRO A 127 22.64 -16.42 -1.25
N ASP A 128 23.80 -15.92 -1.72
CA ASP A 128 25.05 -16.69 -1.75
C ASP A 128 25.67 -16.71 -0.33
N PRO A 129 26.03 -17.87 0.23
CA PRO A 129 26.68 -17.95 1.54
C PRO A 129 28.01 -17.20 1.64
N ASN A 130 28.65 -16.89 0.50
CA ASN A 130 29.94 -16.19 0.45
C ASN A 130 29.79 -14.67 0.24
N ASP A 131 28.58 -14.17 -0.01
CA ASP A 131 28.32 -12.74 -0.18
C ASP A 131 27.89 -12.08 1.15
N GLU A 132 28.88 -11.76 1.98
CA GLU A 132 28.66 -11.16 3.31
C GLU A 132 27.84 -9.86 3.27
N GLU A 133 27.91 -9.07 2.19
CA GLU A 133 27.18 -7.81 2.08
C GLU A 133 25.68 -8.07 1.99
N THR A 134 25.28 -9.03 1.15
CA THR A 134 23.89 -9.43 0.98
C THR A 134 23.35 -10.09 2.25
N LEU A 135 24.14 -10.94 2.92
CA LEU A 135 23.76 -11.56 4.20
C LEU A 135 23.49 -10.53 5.29
N LYS A 136 24.36 -9.53 5.42
CA LYS A 136 24.19 -8.45 6.39
C LYS A 136 22.95 -7.60 6.11
N LYS A 137 22.65 -7.32 4.84
CA LYS A 137 21.43 -6.61 4.42
C LYS A 137 20.16 -7.41 4.73
N LEU A 138 20.20 -8.71 4.54
CA LEU A 138 19.09 -9.63 4.79
C LEU A 138 18.99 -10.08 6.26
N LYS A 139 19.97 -9.73 7.10
CA LYS A 139 20.08 -10.20 8.50
C LYS A 139 20.07 -11.72 8.60
N LEU A 140 20.74 -12.38 7.66
CA LEU A 140 20.88 -13.83 7.61
C LEU A 140 22.29 -14.23 8.04
N ASP A 141 22.37 -15.28 8.85
CA ASP A 141 23.66 -15.93 9.16
C ASP A 141 23.97 -16.99 8.10
N ARG A 142 25.26 -17.18 7.81
CA ARG A 142 25.73 -18.19 6.87
C ARG A 142 25.21 -19.60 7.19
N SER A 143 25.12 -19.93 8.49
CA SER A 143 24.60 -21.22 8.96
C SER A 143 23.16 -21.49 8.53
N GLN A 144 22.34 -20.45 8.36
CA GLN A 144 20.95 -20.59 7.92
C GLN A 144 20.84 -20.93 6.44
N ILE A 145 21.83 -20.54 5.63
CA ILE A 145 21.87 -20.85 4.19
C ILE A 145 22.50 -22.21 3.95
N ASP A 146 23.61 -22.51 4.63
CA ASP A 146 24.25 -23.83 4.53
C ASP A 146 23.31 -24.95 5.03
N GLY A 147 22.44 -24.64 5.99
CA GLY A 147 21.38 -25.54 6.48
C GLY A 147 20.06 -25.48 5.70
N ALA A 148 19.98 -24.74 4.60
CA ALA A 148 18.73 -24.59 3.85
C ALA A 148 18.32 -25.89 3.15
N ILE A 149 17.04 -26.27 3.30
CA ILE A 149 16.47 -27.46 2.65
C ILE A 149 16.11 -27.11 1.21
N THR A 150 16.60 -27.89 0.25
CA THR A 150 16.17 -27.78 -1.15
C THR A 150 14.91 -28.60 -1.36
N ILE A 151 13.87 -27.98 -1.92
CA ILE A 151 12.59 -28.65 -2.18
C ILE A 151 12.24 -28.44 -3.65
N ASN A 152 12.05 -29.53 -4.39
CA ASN A 152 11.55 -29.45 -5.75
C ASN A 152 10.02 -29.37 -5.70
N VAL A 153 9.47 -28.27 -6.21
CA VAL A 153 8.02 -28.02 -6.21
C VAL A 153 7.48 -28.25 -7.61
N THR A 154 6.55 -29.20 -7.76
CA THR A 154 5.87 -29.46 -9.04
C THR A 154 4.37 -29.18 -8.92
N GLY A 155 3.88 -28.24 -9.72
CA GLY A 155 2.44 -28.00 -9.87
C GLY A 155 1.79 -29.03 -10.79
N LYS A 156 0.79 -29.76 -10.30
CA LYS A 156 -0.08 -30.65 -11.08
C LYS A 156 -1.51 -30.10 -11.09
N ARG A 157 -2.33 -30.57 -12.03
CA ARG A 157 -3.78 -30.30 -12.01
C ARG A 157 -4.44 -31.37 -11.13
N TYR A 158 -5.01 -31.10 -9.96
CA TYR A 158 -5.19 -29.83 -9.21
C TYR A 158 -4.48 -29.86 -7.84
N PHE A 159 -3.26 -30.39 -7.79
CA PHE A 159 -2.53 -30.63 -6.54
C PHE A 159 -1.04 -30.32 -6.70
N TRP A 160 -0.34 -30.20 -5.58
CA TRP A 160 1.10 -29.91 -5.56
C TRP A 160 1.89 -31.13 -5.10
N VAL A 161 3.07 -31.33 -5.68
CA VAL A 161 4.04 -32.35 -5.26
C VAL A 161 5.30 -31.66 -4.75
N PHE A 162 5.78 -32.09 -3.59
CA PHE A 162 6.99 -31.59 -2.94
C PHE A 162 7.98 -32.74 -2.77
N GLU A 163 9.13 -32.64 -3.42
CA GLU A 163 10.19 -33.63 -3.30
C GLU A 163 11.34 -33.05 -2.50
N TYR A 164 11.87 -33.84 -1.55
CA TYR A 164 12.97 -33.49 -0.66
C TYR A 164 14.20 -34.34 -1.02
N PRO A 165 15.05 -33.93 -1.97
CA PRO A 165 16.11 -34.77 -2.51
C PRO A 165 17.11 -35.26 -1.46
N GLN A 166 17.43 -34.42 -0.47
CA GLN A 166 18.35 -34.74 0.63
C GLN A 166 17.83 -35.87 1.53
N TYR A 167 16.51 -36.01 1.64
CA TYR A 167 15.87 -36.97 2.54
C TYR A 167 15.24 -38.15 1.79
N GLY A 168 15.14 -38.08 0.46
CA GLY A 168 14.49 -39.10 -0.37
C GLY A 168 12.97 -39.21 -0.13
N ILE A 169 12.35 -38.16 0.42
CA ILE A 169 10.92 -38.11 0.78
C ILE A 169 10.15 -37.33 -0.28
N VAL A 170 8.93 -37.77 -0.60
CA VAL A 170 7.98 -37.05 -1.46
C VAL A 170 6.65 -36.90 -0.74
N THR A 171 6.14 -35.68 -0.67
CA THR A 171 4.81 -35.37 -0.13
C THR A 171 3.92 -34.71 -1.19
N ALA A 172 2.61 -34.67 -0.92
CA ALA A 172 1.64 -34.01 -1.79
C ALA A 172 0.74 -33.08 -0.97
N ASN A 173 0.43 -31.89 -1.50
CA ASN A 173 -0.37 -30.81 -0.89
C ASN A 173 0.12 -30.22 0.44
N GLU A 174 0.96 -30.93 1.18
CA GLU A 174 1.55 -30.48 2.43
C GLU A 174 3.07 -30.34 2.28
N LEU A 175 3.52 -29.10 2.48
CA LEU A 175 4.92 -28.72 2.56
C LEU A 175 5.24 -28.50 4.04
N VAL A 176 6.23 -29.23 4.56
CA VAL A 176 6.68 -29.09 5.95
C VAL A 176 8.17 -28.72 5.95
N PHE A 177 8.51 -27.72 6.75
CA PHE A 177 9.87 -27.28 7.02
C PHE A 177 9.90 -26.65 8.42
N PRO A 178 11.07 -26.64 9.10
CA PRO A 178 11.21 -26.08 10.45
C PRO A 178 11.02 -24.56 10.51
#